data_AF-A0A1A3IBY2-F1
#
_entry.id   AF-A0A1A3IBY2-F1
#
_cell.length_a   1.000
_cell.length_b   1.000
_cell.length_c   1.000
_cell.angle_alpha   90.00
_cell.angle_beta   90.00
_cell.angle_gamma   90.00
#
_symmetry.space_group_name_H-M   'P 1'
#
loop_
_entity.id
_entity.type
_entity.pdbx_description
1 polymer ?
#
loop_
_entity_poly.entity_id
_entity_poly.type
_entity_poly.pdbx_seq_one_letter_code
_entity_poly.pdbx_strand_id
1 'polypeptide(L)'
;MKNLGSTRSGRQSRPSARLSDRARRRLRRRLSGGLLLLIALTIAGGLAAVLTPTPQVAVADESGSALLRTGKQLFDTSCVSCHGANLQGVPDHGPSLIGVGEAAVYFQVSTGRMPAMRGEAQAPRKEPIFDEAQIDALGAYVQSIGGGPTVVRNPDGSIAQHSLRGDDLGRGGDLFRLNCASCHNFTGQGGALSSGKYAPNIEANEQQILTAMLTGPQNMPKFGDGQLSFEAKKDIIAYIRSVKEERQPGGYGLGGFGPAPEGMAAWIIGMVAAIGLALWIGARA
;
A
#
# COMPACT_ATOMS: atom_id res chain seq x y z
N MET A 1 -68.85 -5.80 -95.87
CA MET A 1 -68.57 -4.36 -95.91
C MET A 1 -69.16 -3.74 -94.65
N LYS A 2 -68.32 -3.12 -93.82
CA LYS A 2 -68.55 -2.76 -92.41
C LYS A 2 -68.57 -1.24 -92.23
N ASN A 3 -69.34 -0.82 -91.22
CA ASN A 3 -69.27 0.40 -90.40
C ASN A 3 -69.85 1.70 -91.00
N LEU A 4 -70.95 2.27 -90.49
CA LEU A 4 -71.22 2.87 -89.15
C LEU A 4 -70.33 4.09 -88.83
N GLY A 5 -70.90 5.28 -89.02
CA GLY A 5 -71.44 6.07 -87.90
C GLY A 5 -70.49 6.94 -87.07
N SER A 6 -70.55 8.26 -87.35
CA SER A 6 -70.59 9.39 -86.40
C SER A 6 -69.44 9.60 -85.41
N THR A 7 -68.62 10.64 -85.66
CA THR A 7 -67.69 11.24 -84.69
C THR A 7 -68.22 12.59 -84.19
N ARG A 8 -68.49 12.71 -82.88
CA ARG A 8 -68.80 13.98 -82.20
C ARG A 8 -67.57 14.48 -81.42
N SER A 9 -67.24 15.74 -81.69
CA SER A 9 -66.12 16.52 -81.15
C SER A 9 -66.18 16.69 -79.62
N GLY A 10 -65.01 16.62 -78.99
CA GLY A 10 -64.82 16.67 -77.54
C GLY A 10 -64.84 18.08 -76.93
N ARG A 11 -65.11 18.10 -75.62
CA ARG A 11 -64.80 19.22 -74.72
C ARG A 11 -64.36 18.63 -73.39
N GLN A 12 -63.05 18.59 -73.14
CA GLN A 12 -62.47 18.17 -71.87
C GLN A 12 -62.36 19.38 -70.93
N SER A 13 -63.05 19.31 -69.79
CA SER A 13 -62.89 20.20 -68.64
C SER A 13 -61.71 19.72 -67.77
N ARG A 14 -60.79 20.63 -67.44
CA ARG A 14 -59.67 20.37 -66.50
C ARG A 14 -60.19 20.34 -65.05
N PRO A 15 -59.76 19.41 -64.18
CA PRO A 15 -60.05 19.49 -62.76
C PRO A 15 -59.02 20.39 -62.06
N SER A 16 -59.49 21.40 -61.30
CA SER A 16 -58.66 22.09 -60.31
C SER A 16 -58.61 21.21 -59.05
N ALA A 17 -57.47 20.59 -58.76
CA ALA A 17 -57.27 19.83 -57.54
C ALA A 17 -57.01 20.79 -56.36
N ARG A 18 -58.05 21.05 -55.56
CA ARG A 18 -57.87 21.59 -54.20
C ARG A 18 -57.25 20.47 -53.35
N LEU A 19 -56.01 20.65 -52.90
CA LEU A 19 -55.38 19.75 -51.94
C LEU A 19 -56.20 19.72 -50.65
N SER A 20 -56.87 18.58 -50.44
CA SER A 20 -57.67 18.23 -49.27
C SER A 20 -56.92 18.52 -47.97
N ASP A 21 -57.61 19.19 -47.06
CA ASP A 21 -57.16 19.61 -45.74
C ASP A 21 -56.68 18.43 -44.86
N ARG A 22 -57.01 17.19 -45.23
CA ARG A 22 -56.51 15.96 -44.59
C ARG A 22 -55.02 15.67 -44.87
N ALA A 23 -54.50 16.02 -46.05
CA ALA A 23 -53.09 15.78 -46.41
C ALA A 23 -52.16 16.72 -45.63
N ARG A 24 -52.55 17.99 -45.46
CA ARG A 24 -51.84 18.99 -44.65
C ARG A 24 -51.80 18.62 -43.16
N ARG A 25 -52.90 18.06 -42.62
CA ARG A 25 -52.94 17.59 -41.21
C ARG A 25 -52.05 16.37 -40.94
N ARG A 26 -51.94 15.42 -41.88
CA ARG A 26 -51.02 14.28 -41.75
C ARG A 26 -49.55 14.70 -41.80
N LEU A 27 -49.19 15.62 -42.69
CA LEU A 27 -47.82 16.14 -42.78
C LEU A 27 -47.43 16.94 -41.52
N ARG A 28 -48.34 17.80 -41.02
CA ARG A 28 -48.14 18.52 -39.75
C ARG A 28 -47.92 17.59 -38.58
N ARG A 29 -48.67 16.48 -38.45
CA ARG A 29 -48.48 15.48 -37.37
C ARG A 29 -47.14 14.75 -37.45
N ARG A 30 -46.65 14.46 -38.65
CA ARG A 30 -45.32 13.82 -38.83
C ARG A 30 -44.17 14.78 -38.51
N LEU A 31 -44.29 16.04 -38.90
CA LEU A 31 -43.29 17.07 -38.60
C LEU A 31 -43.25 17.44 -37.10
N SER A 32 -44.41 17.53 -36.46
CA SER A 32 -44.47 17.76 -35.00
C SER A 32 -43.97 16.57 -34.19
N GLY A 33 -44.25 15.33 -34.63
CA GLY A 33 -43.65 14.13 -34.02
C GLY A 33 -42.12 14.11 -34.16
N GLY A 34 -41.57 14.47 -35.32
CA GLY A 34 -40.13 14.55 -35.53
C GLY A 34 -39.45 15.65 -34.71
N LEU A 35 -40.09 16.82 -34.60
CA LEU A 35 -39.58 17.93 -33.79
C LEU A 35 -39.57 17.60 -32.29
N LEU A 36 -40.63 16.95 -31.78
CA LEU A 36 -40.68 16.50 -30.39
C LEU A 36 -39.62 15.44 -30.09
N LEU A 37 -39.35 14.53 -31.03
CA LEU A 37 -38.29 13.54 -30.87
C LEU A 37 -36.90 14.18 -30.80
N LEU A 38 -36.63 15.17 -31.65
CA LEU A 38 -35.37 15.93 -31.63
C LEU A 38 -35.19 16.72 -30.32
N ILE A 39 -36.25 17.35 -29.81
CA ILE A 39 -36.22 18.03 -28.52
C ILE A 39 -35.96 17.03 -27.38
N ALA A 40 -36.62 15.87 -27.40
CA ALA A 40 -36.40 14.84 -26.38
C ALA A 40 -34.97 14.28 -26.42
N LEU A 41 -34.41 14.04 -27.61
CA LEU A 41 -33.04 13.55 -27.79
C LEU A 41 -31.99 14.58 -27.36
N THR A 42 -32.20 15.87 -27.64
CA THR A 42 -31.29 16.94 -27.23
C THR A 42 -31.33 17.18 -25.73
N ILE A 43 -32.51 17.15 -25.11
CA ILE A 43 -32.64 17.24 -23.64
C ILE A 43 -32.00 16.02 -22.98
N ALA A 44 -32.24 14.81 -23.48
CA ALA A 44 -31.64 13.59 -22.95
C ALA A 44 -30.12 13.58 -23.09
N GLY A 45 -29.58 14.02 -24.23
CA GLY A 45 -28.14 14.15 -24.45
C GLY A 45 -27.50 15.23 -23.56
N GLY A 46 -28.18 16.36 -23.36
CA GLY A 46 -27.74 17.44 -22.46
C GLY A 46 -27.74 17.01 -20.98
N LEU A 47 -28.81 16.34 -20.53
CA LEU A 47 -28.87 15.78 -19.18
C LEU A 47 -27.78 14.73 -18.97
N ALA A 48 -27.58 13.83 -19.95
CA ALA A 48 -26.52 12.83 -19.87
C ALA A 48 -25.15 13.49 -19.78
N ALA A 49 -24.86 14.55 -20.54
CA ALA A 49 -23.57 15.23 -20.46
C ALA A 49 -23.30 15.94 -19.12
N VAL A 50 -24.34 16.43 -18.43
CA VAL A 50 -24.20 17.12 -17.13
C VAL A 50 -24.21 16.13 -15.96
N LEU A 51 -24.98 15.04 -16.07
CA LEU A 51 -25.12 14.03 -15.01
C LEU A 51 -24.09 12.88 -15.14
N THR A 52 -23.42 12.75 -16.28
CA THR A 52 -22.30 11.81 -16.41
C THR A 52 -21.07 12.41 -15.71
N PRO A 53 -20.44 11.65 -14.79
CA PRO A 53 -19.16 12.03 -14.25
C PRO A 53 -18.17 12.26 -15.39
N THR A 54 -17.38 13.34 -15.31
CA THR A 54 -16.27 13.55 -16.25
C THR A 54 -15.46 12.25 -16.31
N PRO A 55 -15.17 11.69 -17.50
CA PRO A 55 -14.27 10.57 -17.59
C PRO A 55 -12.96 11.00 -16.95
N GLN A 56 -12.48 10.24 -15.96
CA GLN A 56 -11.11 10.34 -15.48
C GLN A 56 -10.19 10.05 -16.65
N VAL A 57 -9.84 11.10 -17.40
CA VAL A 57 -8.76 11.03 -18.37
C VAL A 57 -7.51 10.87 -17.53
N ALA A 58 -6.96 9.66 -17.51
CA ALA A 58 -5.61 9.41 -17.03
C ALA A 58 -4.68 10.22 -17.93
N VAL A 59 -4.43 11.47 -17.57
CA VAL A 59 -3.23 12.16 -18.02
C VAL A 59 -2.08 11.26 -17.60
N ALA A 60 -1.36 10.71 -18.58
CA ALA A 60 -0.12 10.02 -18.32
C ALA A 60 0.78 11.06 -17.64
N ASP A 61 0.87 10.96 -16.32
CA ASP A 61 1.79 11.76 -15.55
C ASP A 61 3.20 11.34 -15.99
N GLU A 62 3.86 12.19 -16.78
CA GLU A 62 5.19 11.89 -17.31
C GLU A 62 6.17 11.57 -16.17
N SER A 63 6.02 12.23 -15.00
CA SER A 63 6.76 11.91 -13.77
C SER A 63 6.44 10.52 -13.25
N GLY A 64 5.16 10.14 -13.13
CA GLY A 64 4.75 8.79 -12.76
C GLY A 64 5.30 7.73 -13.73
N SER A 65 5.31 8.02 -15.04
CA SER A 65 5.87 7.12 -16.05
C SER A 65 7.39 6.96 -15.91
N ALA A 66 8.11 8.04 -15.59
CA ALA A 66 9.54 8.02 -15.38
C ALA A 66 9.92 7.27 -14.09
N LEU A 67 9.15 7.44 -13.02
CA LEU A 67 9.32 6.71 -11.75
C LEU A 67 9.17 5.20 -11.97
N LEU A 68 8.11 4.77 -12.68
CA LEU A 68 7.87 3.35 -12.98
C LEU A 68 8.96 2.75 -13.87
N ARG A 69 9.45 3.49 -14.88
CA ARG A 69 10.59 3.06 -15.72
C ARG A 69 11.86 2.86 -14.89
N THR A 70 12.15 3.80 -13.98
CA THR A 70 13.30 3.71 -13.07
C THR A 70 13.18 2.49 -12.16
N GLY A 71 12.02 2.30 -11.54
CA GLY A 71 11.74 1.14 -10.70
C GLY A 71 11.90 -0.18 -11.45
N LYS A 72 11.40 -0.23 -12.69
CA LYS A 72 11.57 -1.40 -13.55
C LYS A 72 13.04 -1.70 -13.83
N GLN A 73 13.83 -0.70 -14.19
CA GLN A 73 15.26 -0.89 -14.48
C GLN A 73 16.03 -1.42 -13.26
N LEU A 74 15.76 -0.86 -12.08
CA LEU A 74 16.35 -1.33 -10.83
C LEU A 74 15.94 -2.78 -10.52
N PHE A 75 14.66 -3.09 -10.73
CA PHE A 75 14.12 -4.43 -10.52
C PHE A 75 14.73 -5.46 -11.47
N ASP A 76 14.83 -5.13 -12.76
CA ASP A 76 15.43 -5.98 -13.79
C ASP A 76 16.90 -6.28 -13.50
N THR A 77 17.61 -5.34 -12.86
CA THR A 77 19.04 -5.51 -12.54
C THR A 77 19.28 -6.28 -11.24
N SER A 78 18.38 -6.13 -10.25
CA SER A 78 18.69 -6.55 -8.86
C SER A 78 17.75 -7.59 -8.26
N CYS A 79 16.56 -7.78 -8.84
CA CYS A 79 15.49 -8.56 -8.22
C CYS A 79 14.97 -9.70 -9.11
N VAL A 80 15.07 -9.55 -10.43
CA VAL A 80 14.44 -10.43 -11.43
C VAL A 80 14.87 -11.89 -11.33
N SER A 81 16.11 -12.17 -10.93
CA SER A 81 16.64 -13.54 -10.84
C SER A 81 15.91 -14.39 -9.80
N CYS A 82 15.34 -13.76 -8.76
CA CYS A 82 14.61 -14.45 -7.70
C CYS A 82 13.10 -14.20 -7.78
N HIS A 83 12.68 -13.02 -8.22
CA HIS A 83 11.27 -12.61 -8.21
C HIS A 83 10.59 -12.67 -9.58
N GLY A 84 11.32 -12.98 -10.65
CA GLY A 84 10.80 -13.12 -12.01
C GLY A 84 10.48 -11.78 -12.67
N ALA A 85 10.50 -11.74 -14.01
CA ALA A 85 10.31 -10.50 -14.78
C ALA A 85 8.95 -9.83 -14.59
N ASN A 86 7.93 -10.60 -14.21
CA ASN A 86 6.55 -10.16 -13.99
C ASN A 86 6.14 -10.29 -12.52
N LEU A 87 7.09 -10.25 -11.59
CA LEU A 87 6.86 -10.39 -10.13
C LEU A 87 6.30 -11.74 -9.69
N GLN A 88 6.28 -12.73 -10.58
CA GLN A 88 5.61 -14.01 -10.34
C GLN A 88 6.35 -14.94 -9.35
N GLY A 89 7.57 -14.58 -8.96
CA GLY A 89 8.46 -15.43 -8.19
C GLY A 89 9.17 -16.45 -9.07
N VAL A 90 10.27 -16.99 -8.56
CA VAL A 90 11.00 -18.09 -9.18
C VAL A 90 11.03 -19.23 -8.16
N PRO A 91 10.50 -20.42 -8.50
CA PRO A 91 10.54 -21.58 -7.61
C PRO A 91 11.93 -21.81 -7.04
N ASP A 92 12.01 -22.10 -5.75
CA ASP A 92 13.26 -22.35 -5.00
C ASP A 92 14.27 -21.19 -4.93
N HIS A 93 13.98 -20.02 -5.54
CA HIS A 93 14.85 -18.84 -5.50
C HIS A 93 14.21 -17.64 -4.78
N GLY A 94 12.93 -17.35 -5.05
CA GLY A 94 12.25 -16.22 -4.43
C GLY A 94 10.72 -16.27 -4.60
N PRO A 95 9.98 -15.78 -3.60
CA PRO A 95 8.51 -15.79 -3.65
C PRO A 95 7.97 -14.80 -4.68
N SER A 96 6.70 -14.96 -5.01
CA SER A 96 5.94 -13.95 -5.77
C SER A 96 5.86 -12.64 -5.00
N LEU A 97 5.96 -11.53 -5.73
CA LEU A 97 5.74 -10.17 -5.23
C LEU A 97 4.37 -9.61 -5.66
N ILE A 98 3.50 -10.43 -6.26
CA ILE A 98 2.12 -10.02 -6.56
C ILE A 98 1.33 -9.90 -5.24
N GLY A 99 0.66 -8.77 -5.04
CA GLY A 99 -0.16 -8.48 -3.87
C GLY A 99 0.60 -8.08 -2.59
N VAL A 100 1.93 -8.02 -2.62
CA VAL A 100 2.72 -7.64 -1.41
C VAL A 100 2.71 -6.13 -1.16
N GLY A 101 2.57 -5.33 -2.22
CA GLY A 101 2.49 -3.88 -2.22
C GLY A 101 3.80 -3.13 -1.97
N GLU A 102 3.73 -1.82 -2.21
CA GLU A 102 4.82 -0.85 -1.95
C GLU A 102 5.31 -0.90 -0.50
N ALA A 103 4.41 -1.12 0.47
CA ALA A 103 4.76 -1.21 1.89
C ALA A 103 5.79 -2.32 2.17
N ALA A 104 5.65 -3.49 1.52
CA ALA A 104 6.56 -4.61 1.70
C ALA A 104 7.91 -4.32 1.08
N VAL A 105 7.94 -3.69 -0.10
CA VAL A 105 9.18 -3.26 -0.75
C VAL A 105 9.89 -2.23 0.11
N TYR A 106 9.19 -1.19 0.56
CA TYR A 106 9.77 -0.18 1.45
C TYR A 106 10.36 -0.84 2.69
N PHE A 107 9.63 -1.72 3.38
CA PHE A 107 10.17 -2.39 4.57
C PHE A 107 11.42 -3.21 4.27
N GLN A 108 11.36 -4.09 3.27
CA GLN A 108 12.46 -5.03 3.00
C GLN A 108 13.71 -4.31 2.47
N VAL A 109 13.52 -3.29 1.63
CA VAL A 109 14.62 -2.59 0.96
C VAL A 109 15.18 -1.47 1.83
N SER A 110 14.34 -0.65 2.47
CA SER A 110 14.82 0.43 3.38
C SER A 110 15.49 -0.10 4.65
N THR A 111 15.22 -1.36 5.02
CA THR A 111 15.95 -2.03 6.11
C THR A 111 17.15 -2.83 5.63
N GLY A 112 17.44 -2.78 4.32
CA GLY A 112 18.55 -3.49 3.68
C GLY A 112 18.41 -5.02 3.67
N ARG A 113 17.28 -5.59 4.10
CA ARG A 113 17.07 -7.06 4.09
C ARG A 113 17.04 -7.61 2.67
N MET A 114 16.42 -6.86 1.76
CA MET A 114 16.44 -7.12 0.33
C MET A 114 17.22 -6.02 -0.40
N PRO A 115 18.00 -6.36 -1.44
CA PRO A 115 18.22 -7.69 -1.99
C PRO A 115 19.02 -8.61 -1.05
N ALA A 116 18.57 -9.85 -0.90
CA ALA A 116 19.27 -10.86 -0.10
C ALA A 116 20.36 -11.54 -0.95
N MET A 117 21.51 -11.83 -0.34
CA MET A 117 22.62 -12.48 -1.06
C MET A 117 22.50 -14.01 -1.10
N ARG A 118 21.74 -14.58 -0.17
CA ARG A 118 21.58 -16.03 0.02
C ARG A 118 20.29 -16.35 0.77
N GLY A 119 19.72 -17.51 0.50
CA GLY A 119 18.54 -18.04 1.19
C GLY A 119 18.92 -18.69 2.53
N GLU A 120 19.14 -17.88 3.55
CA GLU A 120 19.34 -18.36 4.92
C GLU A 120 18.02 -18.50 5.69
N ALA A 121 18.08 -18.95 6.94
CA ALA A 121 16.90 -19.13 7.79
C ALA A 121 16.03 -17.85 7.90
N GLN A 122 16.66 -16.67 7.87
CA GLN A 122 16.03 -15.36 7.80
C GLN A 122 17.00 -14.33 7.21
N ALA A 123 16.50 -13.36 6.45
CA ALA A 123 17.32 -12.26 5.94
C ALA A 123 17.60 -11.23 7.07
N PRO A 124 18.86 -11.03 7.49
CA PRO A 124 19.20 -10.06 8.53
C PRO A 124 19.08 -8.62 8.00
N ARG A 125 18.96 -7.67 8.92
CA ARG A 125 19.09 -6.24 8.59
C ARG A 125 20.52 -5.99 8.08
N LYS A 126 20.65 -5.14 7.05
CA LYS A 126 21.93 -4.68 6.51
C LYS A 126 21.83 -3.18 6.18
N GLU A 127 22.94 -2.59 5.78
CA GLU A 127 22.90 -1.25 5.19
C GLU A 127 22.10 -1.29 3.87
N PRO A 128 21.13 -0.39 3.67
CA PRO A 128 20.42 -0.28 2.41
C PRO A 128 21.38 0.06 1.27
N ILE A 129 21.26 -0.64 0.15
CA ILE A 129 22.06 -0.37 -1.06
C ILE A 129 21.38 0.61 -2.01
N PHE A 130 20.08 0.86 -1.79
CA PHE A 130 19.27 1.79 -2.57
C PHE A 130 18.96 3.01 -1.71
N ASP A 131 18.96 4.18 -2.34
CA ASP A 131 18.50 5.42 -1.72
C ASP A 131 16.96 5.50 -1.66
N GLU A 132 16.44 6.53 -0.99
CA GLU A 132 15.00 6.69 -0.79
C GLU A 132 14.22 6.84 -2.11
N ALA A 133 14.78 7.54 -3.11
CA ALA A 133 14.13 7.75 -4.39
C ALA A 133 14.07 6.45 -5.22
N GLN A 134 15.13 5.64 -5.14
CA GLN A 134 15.19 4.31 -5.74
C GLN A 134 14.23 3.33 -5.06
N ILE A 135 14.12 3.38 -3.72
CA ILE A 135 13.15 2.58 -2.95
C ILE A 135 11.73 2.95 -3.36
N ASP A 136 11.43 4.24 -3.48
CA ASP A 136 10.13 4.73 -3.95
C ASP A 136 9.82 4.21 -5.36
N ALA A 137 10.78 4.34 -6.29
CA ALA A 137 10.64 3.83 -7.65
C ALA A 137 10.38 2.32 -7.71
N LEU A 138 11.13 1.53 -6.94
CA LEU A 138 10.94 0.08 -6.82
C LEU A 138 9.57 -0.26 -6.24
N GLY A 139 9.15 0.44 -5.19
CA GLY A 139 7.87 0.27 -4.53
C GLY A 139 6.71 0.58 -5.48
N ALA A 140 6.78 1.70 -6.20
CA ALA A 140 5.79 2.10 -7.20
C ALA A 140 5.69 1.10 -8.35
N TYR A 141 6.83 0.58 -8.85
CA TYR A 141 6.84 -0.44 -9.89
C TYR A 141 6.12 -1.72 -9.43
N VAL A 142 6.47 -2.24 -8.25
CA VAL A 142 5.82 -3.44 -7.68
C VAL A 142 4.34 -3.18 -7.42
N GLN A 143 3.97 -2.01 -6.91
CA GLN A 143 2.58 -1.63 -6.68
C GLN A 143 1.77 -1.57 -7.99
N SER A 144 2.37 -1.06 -9.08
CA SER A 144 1.68 -0.91 -10.37
C SER A 144 1.27 -2.24 -11.02
N ILE A 145 2.01 -3.31 -10.73
CA ILE A 145 1.76 -4.65 -11.29
C ILE A 145 1.03 -5.54 -10.27
N GLY A 146 1.53 -5.58 -9.03
CA GLY A 146 1.09 -6.52 -8.01
C GLY A 146 -0.05 -6.00 -7.12
N GLY A 147 -0.15 -4.68 -6.93
CA GLY A 147 -1.00 -4.08 -5.91
C GLY A 147 -0.62 -4.50 -4.48
N GLY A 148 -1.43 -4.06 -3.51
CA GLY A 148 -1.25 -4.35 -2.08
C GLY A 148 -1.18 -3.09 -1.22
N PRO A 149 -0.80 -3.23 0.07
CA PRO A 149 -0.66 -2.10 0.98
C PRO A 149 0.44 -1.12 0.53
N THR A 150 0.17 0.17 0.70
CA THR A 150 1.11 1.26 0.36
C THR A 150 1.76 1.84 1.61
N VAL A 151 2.85 2.58 1.41
CA VAL A 151 3.39 3.41 2.49
C VAL A 151 2.44 4.58 2.77
N VAL A 152 2.55 5.15 3.96
CA VAL A 152 1.77 6.35 4.32
C VAL A 152 2.64 7.55 3.96
N ARG A 153 2.04 8.53 3.29
CA ARG A 153 2.73 9.76 2.88
C ARG A 153 2.05 10.97 3.48
N ASN A 154 2.84 12.00 3.74
CA ASN A 154 2.35 13.31 4.11
C ASN A 154 1.76 14.03 2.87
N PRO A 155 1.00 15.13 3.05
CA PRO A 155 0.42 15.88 1.93
C PRO A 155 1.43 16.42 0.91
N ASP A 156 2.70 16.58 1.31
CA ASP A 156 3.81 17.01 0.45
C ASP A 156 4.46 15.86 -0.36
N GLY A 157 3.97 14.63 -0.19
CA GLY A 157 4.48 13.43 -0.85
C GLY A 157 5.63 12.72 -0.13
N SER A 158 6.17 13.31 0.94
CA SER A 158 7.21 12.68 1.77
C SER A 158 6.65 11.50 2.56
N ILE A 159 7.51 10.52 2.89
CA ILE A 159 7.12 9.36 3.69
C ILE A 159 6.80 9.80 5.12
N ALA A 160 5.62 9.41 5.61
CA ALA A 160 5.16 9.76 6.94
C ALA A 160 6.07 9.12 8.02
N GLN A 161 6.55 9.94 8.95
CA GLN A 161 7.32 9.47 10.11
C GLN A 161 6.61 9.90 11.40
N HIS A 162 6.87 11.11 11.88
CA HIS A 162 6.30 11.60 13.14
C HIS A 162 4.76 11.57 13.20
N SER A 163 4.08 11.77 12.07
CA SER A 163 2.62 11.69 11.97
C SER A 163 2.05 10.29 12.22
N LEU A 164 2.89 9.26 12.24
CA LEU A 164 2.52 7.88 12.58
C LEU A 164 2.59 7.57 14.08
N ARG A 165 3.03 8.51 14.91
CA ARG A 165 2.95 8.36 16.36
C ARG A 165 1.52 8.69 16.81
N GLY A 166 0.88 7.73 17.48
CA GLY A 166 -0.39 7.93 18.15
C GLY A 166 -0.22 8.65 19.48
N ASP A 167 -1.33 9.10 20.05
CA ASP A 167 -1.36 9.91 21.27
C ASP A 167 -1.54 9.06 22.54
N ASP A 168 -1.93 7.78 22.42
CA ASP A 168 -2.22 6.91 23.56
C ASP A 168 -1.11 5.87 23.78
N LEU A 169 -0.07 6.28 24.51
CA LEU A 169 1.06 5.41 24.88
C LEU A 169 0.64 4.22 25.77
N GLY A 170 -0.41 4.40 26.60
CA GLY A 170 -0.91 3.35 27.48
C GLY A 170 -1.52 2.21 26.68
N ARG A 171 -2.46 2.56 25.79
CA ARG A 171 -3.07 1.61 24.85
C ARG A 171 -2.03 0.99 23.94
N GLY A 172 -1.10 1.77 23.41
CA GLY A 172 0.01 1.29 22.58
C GLY A 172 0.85 0.23 23.29
N GLY A 173 1.18 0.47 24.57
CA GLY A 173 1.92 -0.46 25.40
C GLY A 173 1.15 -1.75 25.70
N ASP A 174 -0.15 -1.68 25.99
CA ASP A 174 -0.98 -2.86 26.22
C ASP A 174 -1.08 -3.71 24.96
N LEU A 175 -1.36 -3.07 23.81
CA LEU A 175 -1.45 -3.75 22.52
C LEU A 175 -0.12 -4.41 22.12
N PHE A 176 1.01 -3.72 22.32
CA PHE A 176 2.32 -4.30 22.04
C PHE A 176 2.62 -5.51 22.92
N ARG A 177 2.29 -5.45 24.22
CA ARG A 177 2.49 -6.57 25.14
C ARG A 177 1.63 -7.78 24.78
N LEU A 178 0.39 -7.54 24.37
CA LEU A 178 -0.55 -8.60 23.98
C LEU A 178 -0.21 -9.25 22.63
N ASN A 179 0.33 -8.49 21.67
CA ASN A 179 0.47 -8.94 20.29
C ASN A 179 1.92 -9.16 19.82
N CYS A 180 2.91 -8.51 20.43
CA CYS A 180 4.27 -8.43 19.90
C CYS A 180 5.36 -8.87 20.89
N ALA A 181 5.18 -8.61 22.18
CA ALA A 181 6.21 -8.83 23.20
C ALA A 181 6.60 -10.31 23.38
N SER A 182 5.72 -11.25 23.03
CA SER A 182 6.02 -12.68 23.03
C SER A 182 7.21 -13.04 22.13
N CYS A 183 7.43 -12.28 21.05
CA CYS A 183 8.57 -12.45 20.16
C CYS A 183 9.63 -11.36 20.39
N HIS A 184 9.22 -10.09 20.51
CA HIS A 184 10.15 -8.96 20.52
C HIS A 184 10.60 -8.49 21.91
N ASN A 185 10.20 -9.16 22.99
CA ASN A 185 10.38 -8.70 24.37
C ASN A 185 9.58 -7.42 24.68
N PHE A 186 9.34 -7.11 25.95
CA PHE A 186 8.57 -5.95 26.43
C PHE A 186 9.10 -4.61 25.96
N THR A 187 10.42 -4.52 25.76
CA THR A 187 11.13 -3.31 25.33
C THR A 187 11.60 -3.38 23.88
N GLY A 188 11.10 -4.35 23.10
CA GLY A 188 11.42 -4.47 21.68
C GLY A 188 12.88 -4.88 21.41
N GLN A 189 13.52 -5.62 22.31
CA GLN A 189 14.93 -6.05 22.17
C GLN A 189 15.10 -7.31 21.30
N GLY A 190 14.00 -8.00 20.99
CA GLY A 190 14.02 -9.22 20.21
C GLY A 190 14.04 -10.49 21.07
N GLY A 191 14.12 -11.63 20.40
CA GLY A 191 14.03 -12.95 21.02
C GLY A 191 14.35 -14.07 20.02
N ALA A 192 14.76 -15.23 20.53
CA ALA A 192 15.04 -16.39 19.68
C ALA A 192 13.74 -17.05 19.19
N LEU A 193 13.73 -17.48 17.93
CA LEU A 193 12.66 -18.29 17.32
C LEU A 193 13.22 -19.68 16.94
N SER A 194 12.34 -20.55 16.44
CA SER A 194 12.71 -21.88 15.98
C SER A 194 13.60 -21.84 14.72
N SER A 195 14.39 -22.90 14.52
CA SER A 195 15.16 -23.14 13.30
C SER A 195 16.13 -22.02 12.91
N GLY A 196 16.80 -21.42 13.90
CA GLY A 196 17.81 -20.37 13.69
C GLY A 196 17.24 -19.00 13.31
N LYS A 197 15.92 -18.84 13.33
CA LYS A 197 15.24 -17.55 13.16
C LYS A 197 15.22 -16.79 14.48
N TYR A 198 15.01 -15.48 14.42
CA TYR A 198 14.90 -14.62 15.59
C TYR A 198 14.01 -13.41 15.30
N ALA A 199 13.44 -12.86 16.36
CA ALA A 199 12.81 -11.56 16.36
C ALA A 199 13.91 -10.52 16.57
N PRO A 200 14.12 -9.59 15.63
CA PRO A 200 15.17 -8.59 15.77
C PRO A 200 14.81 -7.57 16.86
N ASN A 201 15.85 -6.91 17.38
CA ASN A 201 15.71 -5.64 18.09
C ASN A 201 15.01 -4.62 17.16
N ILE A 202 13.98 -3.95 17.68
CA ILE A 202 13.16 -2.98 16.92
C ILE A 202 13.87 -1.62 16.90
N GLU A 203 14.94 -1.52 16.11
CA GLU A 203 15.65 -0.27 15.82
C GLU A 203 15.19 0.34 14.50
N ALA A 204 13.88 0.53 14.35
CA ALA A 204 13.26 0.94 13.10
C ALA A 204 12.68 2.36 13.19
N ASN A 205 12.60 3.05 12.05
CA ASN A 205 11.80 4.27 11.95
C ASN A 205 10.30 3.94 11.96
N GLU A 206 9.47 4.94 12.16
CA GLU A 206 8.03 4.81 12.33
C GLU A 206 7.38 4.14 11.12
N GLN A 207 7.75 4.53 9.91
CA GLN A 207 7.22 3.90 8.69
C GLN A 207 7.66 2.44 8.58
N GLN A 208 8.88 2.09 8.96
CA GLN A 208 9.37 0.71 8.98
C GLN A 208 8.60 -0.13 10.00
N ILE A 209 8.26 0.41 11.17
CA ILE A 209 7.44 -0.29 12.16
C ILE A 209 6.02 -0.52 11.61
N LEU A 210 5.40 0.50 11.02
CA LEU A 210 4.08 0.38 10.40
C LEU A 210 4.07 -0.68 9.30
N THR A 211 5.00 -0.58 8.37
CA THR A 211 5.09 -1.49 7.22
C THR A 211 5.42 -2.92 7.67
N ALA A 212 6.24 -3.12 8.70
CA ALA A 212 6.45 -4.43 9.30
C ALA A 212 5.13 -5.06 9.78
N MET A 213 4.31 -4.29 10.52
CA MET A 213 3.01 -4.77 10.99
C MET A 213 2.06 -5.09 9.83
N LEU A 214 2.04 -4.25 8.79
CA LEU A 214 1.16 -4.45 7.63
C LEU A 214 1.56 -5.67 6.80
N THR A 215 2.86 -5.89 6.61
CA THR A 215 3.35 -6.86 5.61
C THR A 215 3.75 -8.19 6.21
N GLY A 216 3.96 -8.26 7.54
CA GLY A 216 4.38 -9.47 8.26
C GLY A 216 5.66 -10.06 7.67
N PRO A 217 6.81 -9.37 7.79
CA PRO A 217 8.04 -9.82 7.18
C PRO A 217 8.51 -11.15 7.77
N GLN A 218 8.87 -12.07 6.88
CA GLN A 218 9.44 -13.38 7.22
C GLN A 218 8.50 -14.23 8.10
N ASN A 219 8.79 -14.40 9.39
CA ASN A 219 7.96 -15.20 10.31
C ASN A 219 7.01 -14.35 11.17
N MET A 220 7.04 -13.02 11.00
CA MET A 220 6.12 -12.13 11.70
C MET A 220 4.73 -12.23 11.04
N PRO A 221 3.64 -12.39 11.81
CA PRO A 221 2.30 -12.39 11.26
C PRO A 221 1.93 -11.02 10.66
N LYS A 222 1.01 -11.02 9.69
CA LYS A 222 0.45 -9.80 9.11
C LYS A 222 -0.68 -9.28 10.00
N PHE A 223 -0.59 -8.02 10.42
CA PHE A 223 -1.62 -7.35 11.21
C PHE A 223 -2.43 -6.43 10.30
N GLY A 224 -3.44 -7.00 9.64
CA GLY A 224 -4.40 -6.24 8.84
C GLY A 224 -5.31 -5.36 9.70
N ASP A 225 -6.07 -4.46 9.07
CA ASP A 225 -6.92 -3.49 9.77
C ASP A 225 -8.06 -4.11 10.57
N GLY A 226 -8.45 -5.34 10.24
CA GLY A 226 -9.42 -6.12 11.03
C GLY A 226 -8.85 -6.68 12.35
N GLN A 227 -7.52 -6.77 12.49
CA GLN A 227 -6.87 -7.24 13.72
C GLN A 227 -6.35 -6.07 14.56
N LEU A 228 -5.68 -5.11 13.92
CA LEU A 228 -5.23 -3.87 14.54
C LEU A 228 -5.65 -2.71 13.65
N SER A 229 -6.51 -1.84 14.16
CA SER A 229 -6.90 -0.62 13.45
C SER A 229 -5.69 0.27 13.18
N PHE A 230 -5.81 1.20 12.23
CA PHE A 230 -4.72 2.13 11.92
C PHE A 230 -4.29 2.96 13.13
N GLU A 231 -5.23 3.46 13.93
CA GLU A 231 -4.91 4.18 15.17
C GLU A 231 -4.24 3.28 16.21
N ALA A 232 -4.68 2.02 16.35
CA ALA A 232 -4.02 1.06 17.24
C ALA A 232 -2.56 0.81 16.84
N LYS A 233 -2.27 0.73 15.52
CA LYS A 233 -0.90 0.64 14.99
C LYS A 233 -0.09 1.89 15.32
N LYS A 234 -0.66 3.10 15.18
CA LYS A 234 0.01 4.36 15.53
C LYS A 234 0.37 4.44 17.02
N ASP A 235 -0.51 3.97 17.90
CA ASP A 235 -0.21 3.93 19.34
C ASP A 235 0.90 2.92 19.67
N ILE A 236 0.90 1.76 19.01
CA ILE A 236 2.01 0.79 19.13
C ILE A 236 3.32 1.43 18.69
N ILE A 237 3.33 2.17 17.57
CA ILE A 237 4.51 2.91 17.09
C ILE A 237 4.96 3.93 18.13
N ALA A 238 4.04 4.71 18.69
CA ALA A 238 4.36 5.68 19.73
C ALA A 238 4.97 5.03 20.97
N TYR A 239 4.42 3.90 21.43
CA TYR A 239 4.98 3.11 22.54
C TYR A 239 6.38 2.57 22.23
N ILE A 240 6.60 1.98 21.04
CA ILE A 240 7.92 1.46 20.68
C ILE A 240 8.95 2.60 20.65
N ARG A 241 8.61 3.74 20.03
CA ARG A 241 9.51 4.89 19.98
C ARG A 241 9.80 5.45 21.37
N SER A 242 8.79 5.58 22.23
CA SER A 242 9.00 6.08 23.60
C SER A 242 9.93 5.16 24.40
N VAL A 243 9.73 3.84 24.34
CA VAL A 243 10.59 2.88 25.06
C VAL A 243 12.03 2.85 24.54
N LYS A 244 12.25 3.17 23.26
CA LYS A 244 13.60 3.25 22.66
C LYS A 244 14.30 4.59 22.88
N GLU A 245 13.54 5.68 22.94
CA GLU A 245 14.08 7.04 23.09
C GLU A 245 14.26 7.45 24.56
N GLU A 246 13.42 6.92 25.46
CA GLU A 246 13.47 7.27 26.88
C GLU A 246 14.71 6.70 27.57
N ARG A 247 15.27 7.47 28.50
CA ARG A 247 16.39 7.00 29.31
C ARG A 247 15.92 5.92 30.27
N GLN A 248 16.77 4.91 30.49
CA GLN A 248 16.48 3.83 31.43
C GLN A 248 16.42 4.41 32.86
N PRO A 249 15.25 4.38 33.54
CA PRO A 249 15.14 4.86 34.90
C PRO A 249 15.86 3.90 35.85
N GLY A 250 16.65 4.43 36.79
CA GLY A 250 17.28 3.62 37.84
C GLY A 250 18.65 3.02 37.52
N GLY A 251 19.28 3.39 36.39
CA GLY A 251 20.67 3.03 36.08
C GLY A 251 20.85 2.41 34.71
N TYR A 252 21.87 1.56 34.59
CA TYR A 252 22.20 0.92 33.31
C TYR A 252 21.24 -0.24 33.02
N GLY A 253 20.55 -0.22 31.87
CA GLY A 253 19.48 -1.17 31.55
C GLY A 253 19.91 -2.60 31.18
N LEU A 254 21.22 -2.90 31.15
CA LEU A 254 21.77 -4.24 30.89
C LEU A 254 21.15 -4.97 29.67
N GLY A 255 20.86 -4.21 28.61
CA GLY A 255 20.26 -4.72 27.38
C GLY A 255 18.74 -4.89 27.42
N GLY A 256 18.06 -4.66 28.55
CA GLY A 256 16.59 -4.61 28.62
C GLY A 256 15.89 -5.98 28.52
N PHE A 257 16.65 -7.08 28.65
CA PHE A 257 16.11 -8.46 28.62
C PHE A 257 15.64 -8.96 29.99
N GLY A 258 15.97 -8.25 31.08
CA GLY A 258 15.58 -8.58 32.46
C GLY A 258 16.59 -9.46 33.20
N PRO A 259 16.15 -10.54 33.89
CA PRO A 259 16.91 -11.16 34.97
C PRO A 259 18.19 -11.89 34.53
N ALA A 260 18.30 -12.31 33.28
CA ALA A 260 19.49 -13.04 32.80
C ALA A 260 20.76 -12.16 32.79
N PRO A 261 20.80 -11.01 32.06
CA PRO A 261 21.95 -10.12 32.12
C PRO A 261 22.12 -9.45 33.49
N GLU A 262 21.04 -9.19 34.22
CA GLU A 262 21.08 -8.69 35.61
C GLU A 262 21.78 -9.68 36.56
N GLY A 263 21.43 -10.97 36.47
CA GLY A 263 22.06 -12.02 37.26
C GLY A 263 23.55 -12.17 36.92
N MET A 264 23.90 -12.11 35.63
CA MET A 264 25.30 -12.15 35.22
C MET A 264 26.10 -10.96 35.77
N ALA A 265 25.54 -9.75 35.71
CA ALA A 265 26.15 -8.56 36.29
C ALA A 265 26.27 -8.68 37.81
N ALA A 266 25.25 -9.19 38.50
CA ALA A 266 25.29 -9.41 39.94
C ALA A 266 26.41 -10.38 40.35
N TRP A 267 26.65 -11.44 39.58
CA TRP A 267 27.76 -12.37 39.84
C TRP A 267 29.13 -11.78 39.49
N ILE A 268 29.32 -11.30 38.27
CA ILE A 268 30.65 -10.86 37.81
C ILE A 268 31.06 -9.55 38.47
N ILE A 269 30.14 -8.62 38.67
CA ILE A 269 30.45 -7.31 39.26
C ILE A 269 30.23 -7.36 40.77
N GLY A 270 29.02 -7.73 41.18
CA GLY A 270 28.63 -7.72 42.59
C GLY A 270 29.42 -8.73 43.43
N MET A 271 29.39 -10.01 43.05
CA MET A 271 30.02 -11.07 43.84
C MET A 271 31.55 -10.98 43.82
N VAL A 272 32.16 -10.67 42.68
CA VAL A 272 33.62 -10.47 42.60
C VAL A 272 34.07 -9.29 43.48
N ALA A 273 33.34 -8.17 43.46
CA ALA A 273 33.65 -7.04 44.33
C ALA A 273 33.50 -7.41 45.81
N ALA A 274 32.43 -8.13 46.18
CA ALA A 274 32.20 -8.58 47.55
C ALA A 274 33.28 -9.55 48.04
N ILE A 275 33.66 -10.54 47.22
CA ILE A 275 34.74 -11.49 47.53
C ILE A 275 36.08 -10.75 47.63
N GLY A 276 36.38 -9.83 46.71
CA GLY A 276 37.61 -9.04 46.75
C GLY A 276 37.73 -8.20 48.02
N LEU A 277 36.63 -7.55 48.44
CA LEU A 277 36.57 -6.83 49.71
C LEU A 277 36.74 -7.75 50.92
N ALA A 278 36.08 -8.92 50.91
CA ALA A 278 36.20 -9.89 51.99
C ALA A 278 37.63 -10.43 52.14
N LEU A 279 38.30 -10.75 51.03
CA LEU A 279 39.71 -11.17 51.02
C LEU A 279 40.65 -10.05 51.48
N TRP A 280 40.38 -8.80 51.09
CA TRP A 280 41.18 -7.64 51.52
C TRP A 280 41.05 -7.37 53.03
N ILE A 281 39.84 -7.46 53.58
CA ILE A 281 39.60 -7.34 55.02
C ILE A 281 40.27 -8.53 55.76
N GLY A 282 40.05 -9.75 55.27
CA GLY A 282 40.60 -10.96 55.87
C GLY A 282 42.14 -11.00 55.88
N ALA A 283 42.80 -10.43 54.87
CA ALA A 283 44.26 -10.35 54.81
C ALA A 283 44.86 -9.29 55.76
N ARG A 284 44.04 -8.42 56.35
CA ARG A 284 44.45 -7.36 57.29
C ARG A 284 44.05 -7.65 58.75
N ALA A 285 43.33 -8.75 59.00
CA ALA A 285 43.02 -9.26 60.34
C ALA A 285 44.08 -10.28 60.78
#